data_AF-A0A918C9L3-F1
#
_entry.id   AF-A0A918C9L3-F1
#
_cell.length_a   1.000
_cell.length_b   1.000
_cell.length_c   1.000
_cell.angle_alpha   90.00
_cell.angle_beta   90.00
_cell.angle_gamma   90.00
#
_symmetry.space_group_name_H-M   'P 1'
#
loop_
_entity.id
_entity.type
_entity.pdbx_description
1 polymer ?
#
loop_
_entity_poly.entity_id
_entity_poly.type
_entity_poly.pdbx_seq_one_letter_code
_entity_poly.pdbx_strand_id
1 'polypeptide(L)'
;MQSDWTDRGGNLNARRMTAAPFFDPVQASNEAAFETCVFLSIRVLAGLEFCGDLYGTRMNHDVLVECAAELERHAGAVIHLDGNPGTDAAELGQSWFQRLASAGKKPLEIAYESLHAAAYLGLDGGTTSALMLGSAAFAMRVLSLEHGARLN
;
A
#
# COMPACT_ATOMS: atom_id res chain seq x y z
N MET A 1 66.02 17.42 26.73
CA MET A 1 66.41 16.00 26.80
C MET A 1 65.17 15.27 27.33
N GLN A 2 64.54 14.29 26.69
CA GLN A 2 64.83 13.54 25.48
C GLN A 2 63.47 12.91 25.09
N SER A 3 63.16 12.91 23.80
CA SER A 3 62.02 12.23 23.18
C SER A 3 62.03 10.73 23.46
N ASP A 4 60.87 10.12 23.69
CA ASP A 4 60.65 8.70 23.41
C ASP A 4 59.39 8.55 22.55
N TRP A 5 59.63 8.48 21.24
CA TRP A 5 58.68 8.12 20.20
C TRP A 5 59.03 6.70 19.75
N THR A 6 58.00 5.93 19.38
CA THR A 6 57.98 4.53 18.88
C THR A 6 57.86 3.50 20.01
N ASP A 7 57.01 2.48 19.96
CA ASP A 7 56.64 1.64 18.82
C ASP A 7 55.46 0.71 19.19
N ARG A 8 54.79 0.17 18.16
CA ARG A 8 53.97 -1.08 18.11
C ARG A 8 52.48 -1.01 18.41
N GLY A 9 51.73 -0.77 17.32
CA GLY A 9 51.01 -1.87 16.66
C GLY A 9 49.98 -2.61 17.51
N GLY A 10 48.79 -2.02 17.65
CA GLY A 10 47.66 -2.63 18.34
C GLY A 10 46.37 -2.50 17.53
N ASN A 11 46.30 -3.24 16.42
CA ASN A 11 45.06 -3.79 15.88
C ASN A 11 43.96 -2.77 15.49
N LEU A 12 44.13 -2.13 14.33
CA LEU A 12 43.03 -1.58 13.52
C LEU A 12 42.21 -2.73 12.91
N ASN A 13 41.76 -3.68 13.72
CA ASN A 13 40.51 -4.35 13.47
C ASN A 13 39.42 -3.32 13.77
N ALA A 14 39.28 -2.37 12.83
CA ALA A 14 38.03 -1.71 12.54
C ALA A 14 37.03 -2.85 12.39
N ARG A 15 36.40 -3.17 13.52
CA ARG A 15 35.18 -3.95 13.61
C ARG A 15 34.22 -3.15 12.74
N ARG A 16 34.20 -3.46 11.44
CA ARG A 16 33.00 -3.33 10.63
C ARG A 16 31.99 -4.20 11.35
N MET A 17 31.40 -3.65 12.40
CA MET A 17 30.03 -3.93 12.75
C MET A 17 29.26 -3.49 11.50
N THR A 18 29.16 -4.40 10.54
CA THR A 18 27.91 -4.55 9.81
C THR A 18 26.87 -4.68 10.92
N ALA A 19 26.24 -3.56 11.27
CA ALA A 19 25.07 -3.58 12.10
C ALA A 19 24.14 -4.58 11.41
N ALA A 20 23.91 -5.73 12.04
CA ALA A 20 22.90 -6.64 11.55
C ALA A 20 21.62 -5.81 11.40
N PRO A 21 20.89 -5.92 10.27
CA PRO A 21 19.64 -5.19 10.11
C PRO A 21 18.80 -5.46 11.35
N PHE A 22 18.44 -4.39 12.06
CA PHE A 22 17.62 -4.50 13.25
C PHE A 22 16.28 -5.06 12.80
N PHE A 23 15.98 -6.30 13.21
CA PHE A 23 14.69 -6.91 12.94
C PHE A 23 13.71 -6.36 13.97
N ASP A 24 12.80 -5.49 13.53
CA ASP A 24 11.63 -5.11 14.30
C ASP A 24 10.47 -6.06 13.92
N PRO A 25 10.06 -6.99 14.80
CA PRO A 25 8.98 -7.94 14.52
C PRO A 25 7.64 -7.25 14.24
N VAL A 26 7.40 -6.07 14.81
CA VAL A 26 6.16 -5.31 14.62
C VAL A 26 6.16 -4.69 13.22
N GLN A 27 7.28 -4.10 12.81
CA GLN A 27 7.43 -3.58 11.45
C GLN A 27 7.29 -4.69 10.41
N ALA A 28 7.94 -5.84 10.62
CA ALA A 28 7.82 -6.99 9.73
C ALA A 28 6.38 -7.53 9.63
N SER A 29 5.64 -7.54 10.74
CA SER A 29 4.23 -7.94 10.74
C SER A 29 3.34 -6.95 9.99
N ASN A 30 3.59 -5.64 10.15
CA ASN A 30 2.83 -4.61 9.44
C ASN A 30 3.10 -4.68 7.93
N GLU A 31 4.35 -4.89 7.53
CA GLU A 31 4.74 -5.02 6.12
C GLU A 31 4.01 -6.21 5.47
N ALA A 32 4.03 -7.38 6.12
CA ALA A 32 3.35 -8.56 5.61
C ALA A 32 1.83 -8.36 5.50
N ALA A 33 1.21 -7.64 6.44
CA ALA A 33 -0.21 -7.30 6.37
C ALA A 33 -0.52 -6.37 5.20
N PHE A 34 0.30 -5.34 5.00
CA PHE A 34 0.19 -4.41 3.87
C PHE A 34 0.34 -5.12 2.53
N GLU A 35 1.41 -5.90 2.35
CA GLU A 35 1.66 -6.67 1.13
C GLU A 35 0.50 -7.63 0.82
N THR A 36 0.00 -8.33 1.85
CA THR A 36 -1.14 -9.24 1.72
C THR A 36 -2.40 -8.49 1.28
N CYS A 37 -2.69 -7.34 1.89
CA CYS A 37 -3.84 -6.52 1.55
C CYS A 37 -3.79 -6.06 0.08
N VAL A 38 -2.64 -5.55 -0.36
CA VAL A 38 -2.44 -5.10 -1.75
C VAL A 38 -2.55 -6.27 -2.72
N PHE A 39 -1.89 -7.40 -2.43
CA PHE A 39 -1.93 -8.59 -3.27
C PHE A 39 -3.35 -9.14 -3.46
N LEU A 40 -4.11 -9.29 -2.37
CA LEU A 40 -5.49 -9.77 -2.44
C LEU A 40 -6.38 -8.79 -3.21
N SER A 41 -6.18 -7.48 -3.04
CA SER A 41 -6.91 -6.45 -3.77
C SER A 41 -6.65 -6.51 -5.28
N ILE A 42 -5.39 -6.69 -5.70
CA ILE A 42 -5.03 -6.89 -7.11
C ILE A 42 -5.69 -8.17 -7.64
N ARG A 43 -5.69 -9.25 -6.85
CA ARG A 43 -6.34 -10.51 -7.25
C ARG A 43 -7.85 -10.36 -7.43
N VAL A 44 -8.52 -9.56 -6.59
CA VAL A 44 -9.92 -9.21 -6.77
C VAL A 44 -10.11 -8.47 -8.09
N LEU A 45 -9.32 -7.42 -8.39
CA LEU A 45 -9.43 -6.71 -9.67
C LEU A 45 -9.16 -7.61 -10.88
N ALA A 46 -8.19 -8.51 -10.80
CA ALA A 46 -7.90 -9.48 -11.86
C ALA A 46 -9.08 -10.44 -12.08
N GLY A 47 -9.74 -10.87 -11.01
CA GLY A 47 -10.99 -11.63 -11.11
C GLY A 47 -12.09 -10.84 -11.83
N LEU A 48 -12.15 -9.52 -11.64
CA LEU A 48 -13.16 -8.65 -12.27
C LEU A 48 -12.92 -8.51 -13.77
N GLU A 49 -11.66 -8.33 -14.15
CA GLU A 49 -11.26 -8.09 -15.52
C GLU A 49 -11.28 -9.37 -16.37
N PHE A 50 -10.79 -10.48 -15.83
CA PHE A 50 -10.53 -11.69 -16.61
C PHE A 50 -11.53 -12.82 -16.38
N CYS A 51 -12.23 -12.85 -15.24
CA CYS A 51 -13.09 -13.97 -14.85
C CYS A 51 -14.59 -13.65 -14.93
N GLY A 52 -14.97 -12.67 -15.76
CA GLY A 52 -16.31 -12.07 -15.83
C GLY A 52 -17.53 -13.00 -15.89
N ASP A 53 -17.35 -14.30 -16.14
CA ASP A 53 -18.41 -15.33 -16.11
C ASP A 53 -17.95 -16.72 -15.58
N LEU A 54 -16.71 -16.88 -15.09
CA LEU A 54 -16.09 -18.22 -14.95
C LEU A 54 -16.61 -19.09 -13.78
N TYR A 55 -17.40 -18.53 -12.85
CA TYR A 55 -17.92 -19.28 -11.70
C TYR A 55 -19.44 -19.24 -11.53
N GLY A 56 -20.20 -18.67 -12.46
CA GLY A 56 -21.67 -18.52 -12.32
C GLY A 56 -22.10 -17.56 -11.19
N THR A 57 -21.19 -17.17 -10.30
CA THR A 57 -21.28 -16.03 -9.41
C THR A 57 -20.58 -14.85 -10.08
N ARG A 58 -21.39 -13.95 -10.66
CA ARG A 58 -21.00 -12.56 -10.94
C ARG A 58 -20.23 -12.07 -9.71
N MET A 59 -18.95 -11.72 -9.87
CA MET A 59 -18.14 -11.33 -8.72
C MET A 59 -18.84 -10.18 -7.98
N ASN A 60 -19.18 -10.47 -6.73
CA ASN A 60 -20.32 -9.88 -6.07
C ASN A 60 -19.98 -8.46 -5.61
N HIS A 61 -20.88 -7.51 -5.83
CA HIS A 61 -20.80 -6.13 -5.33
C HIS A 61 -20.21 -6.06 -3.91
N ASP A 62 -20.61 -6.99 -3.05
CA ASP A 62 -20.18 -7.09 -1.65
C ASP A 62 -18.67 -7.30 -1.49
N VAL A 63 -18.04 -8.08 -2.36
CA VAL A 63 -16.58 -8.33 -2.35
C VAL A 63 -15.83 -7.04 -2.65
N LEU A 64 -16.31 -6.24 -3.61
CA LEU A 64 -15.69 -4.95 -3.93
C LEU A 64 -15.85 -3.95 -2.78
N VAL A 65 -17.01 -3.94 -2.12
CA VAL A 65 -17.27 -3.07 -0.96
C VAL A 65 -16.40 -3.47 0.23
N GLU A 66 -16.30 -4.76 0.54
CA GLU A 66 -15.46 -5.27 1.62
C GLU A 66 -13.98 -5.00 1.36
N CYS A 67 -13.52 -5.24 0.13
CA CYS A 67 -12.15 -4.95 -0.28
C CYS A 67 -11.83 -3.45 -0.16
N ALA A 68 -12.75 -2.57 -0.58
CA ALA A 68 -12.59 -1.13 -0.41
C ALA A 68 -12.49 -0.71 1.07
N ALA A 69 -13.32 -1.29 1.95
CA ALA A 69 -13.30 -1.00 3.38
C ALA A 69 -11.98 -1.46 4.04
N GLU A 70 -11.44 -2.61 3.62
CA GLU A 70 -10.12 -3.08 4.10
C GLU A 70 -8.98 -2.17 3.63
N LEU A 71 -9.01 -1.71 2.38
CA LEU A 71 -8.02 -0.76 1.85
C LEU A 71 -8.05 0.58 2.59
N GLU A 72 -9.24 1.13 2.87
CA GLU A 72 -9.39 2.35 3.68
C GLU A 72 -8.84 2.18 5.08
N ARG A 73 -9.11 1.03 5.73
CA ARG A 73 -8.57 0.72 7.05
C ARG A 73 -7.04 0.67 7.03
N HIS A 74 -6.46 0.04 6.02
CA HIS A 74 -5.00 -0.02 5.85
C HIS A 74 -4.43 1.36 5.54
N ALA A 75 -5.09 2.19 4.72
CA ALA A 75 -4.67 3.56 4.47
C ALA A 75 -4.62 4.38 5.77
N GLY A 76 -5.64 4.26 6.63
CA GLY A 76 -5.64 4.89 7.95
C GLY A 76 -4.54 4.37 8.87
N ALA A 77 -4.27 3.07 8.86
CA ALA A 77 -3.17 2.48 9.63
C ALA A 77 -1.80 2.99 9.16
N VAL A 78 -1.58 3.09 7.84
CA VAL A 78 -0.34 3.64 7.26
C VAL A 78 -0.15 5.10 7.68
N ILE A 79 -1.19 5.93 7.62
CA ILE A 79 -1.14 7.34 8.08
C ILE A 79 -0.77 7.43 9.57
N HIS A 80 -1.34 6.55 10.39
CA HIS A 80 -1.02 6.51 11.81
C HIS A 80 0.44 6.13 12.06
N LEU A 81 0.96 5.12 11.34
CA LEU A 81 2.35 4.70 11.41
C LEU A 81 3.33 5.78 10.91
N ASP A 82 2.94 6.55 9.90
CA ASP A 82 3.69 7.69 9.34
C ASP A 82 3.69 8.92 10.26
N GLY A 83 3.00 8.87 11.41
CA GLY A 83 2.97 9.96 12.39
C GLY A 83 2.04 11.12 12.02
N ASN A 84 1.10 10.91 11.10
CA ASN A 84 0.17 11.94 10.61
C ASN A 84 -1.31 11.67 10.97
N PRO A 85 -1.68 11.36 12.23
CA PRO A 85 -3.01 10.87 12.59
C PRO A 85 -4.17 11.83 12.35
N GLY A 86 -3.90 13.12 12.07
CA GLY A 86 -4.92 14.11 11.72
C GLY A 86 -5.31 14.11 10.24
N THR A 87 -4.62 13.33 9.41
CA THR A 87 -4.87 13.24 7.98
C THR A 87 -6.00 12.27 7.67
N ASP A 88 -7.04 12.73 6.98
CA ASP A 88 -8.13 11.87 6.51
C ASP A 88 -7.71 11.08 5.26
N ALA A 89 -7.45 9.78 5.45
CA ALA A 89 -7.06 8.88 4.37
C ALA A 89 -8.11 8.77 3.26
N ALA A 90 -9.40 8.81 3.64
CA ALA A 90 -10.51 8.64 2.73
C ALA A 90 -10.69 9.90 1.88
N GLU A 91 -10.64 11.09 2.48
CA GLU A 91 -10.70 12.36 1.75
C GLU A 91 -9.52 12.49 0.78
N LEU A 92 -8.30 12.16 1.24
CA LEU A 92 -7.11 12.15 0.40
C LEU A 92 -7.28 11.23 -0.80
N GLY A 93 -7.66 9.98 -0.56
CA GLY A 93 -7.88 8.97 -1.60
C GLY A 93 -8.94 9.39 -2.62
N GLN A 94 -10.08 9.90 -2.14
CA GLN A 94 -11.16 10.41 -2.98
C GLN A 94 -10.69 11.58 -3.85
N SER A 95 -9.96 12.54 -3.27
CA SER A 95 -9.46 13.70 -4.02
C SER A 95 -8.49 13.29 -5.14
N TRP A 96 -7.65 12.28 -4.89
CA TRP A 96 -6.73 11.75 -5.88
C TRP A 96 -7.45 10.99 -6.99
N PHE A 97 -8.40 10.14 -6.62
CA PHE A 97 -9.28 9.46 -7.58
C PHE A 97 -9.95 10.47 -8.52
N GLN A 98 -10.54 11.53 -7.96
CA GLN A 98 -11.25 12.55 -8.75
C GLN A 98 -10.33 13.25 -9.75
N ARG A 99 -9.07 13.53 -9.36
CA ARG A 99 -8.07 14.08 -10.27
C ARG A 99 -7.79 13.13 -11.43
N LEU A 100 -7.55 11.84 -11.16
CA LEU A 100 -7.29 10.85 -12.20
C LEU A 100 -8.51 10.62 -13.11
N ALA A 101 -9.71 10.56 -12.53
CA ALA A 101 -10.95 10.42 -13.28
C ALA A 101 -11.20 11.64 -14.18
N SER A 102 -10.91 12.86 -13.71
CA SER A 102 -11.01 14.08 -14.53
C SER A 102 -10.00 14.10 -15.70
N ALA A 103 -8.91 13.34 -15.59
CA ALA A 103 -7.96 13.12 -16.66
C ALA A 103 -8.38 12.00 -17.63
N GLY A 104 -9.59 11.43 -17.47
CA GLY A 104 -10.17 10.44 -18.36
C GLY A 104 -9.83 8.99 -18.03
N LYS A 105 -9.16 8.71 -16.90
CA LYS A 105 -8.87 7.33 -16.48
C LYS A 105 -10.13 6.63 -15.99
N LYS A 106 -10.28 5.35 -16.32
CA LYS A 106 -11.41 4.55 -15.85
C LYS A 106 -11.19 4.06 -14.42
N PRO A 107 -12.25 3.81 -13.63
CA PRO A 107 -12.11 3.32 -12.25
C PRO A 107 -11.24 2.06 -12.12
N LEU A 108 -11.38 1.08 -13.01
CA LEU A 108 -10.56 -0.13 -13.01
C LEU A 108 -9.06 0.16 -13.21
N GLU A 109 -8.74 1.03 -14.17
CA GLU A 109 -7.36 1.46 -14.45
C GLU A 109 -6.77 2.19 -13.23
N ILE A 110 -7.54 3.11 -12.64
CA ILE A 110 -7.12 3.85 -11.43
C ILE A 110 -6.84 2.89 -10.27
N ALA A 111 -7.70 1.90 -10.05
CA ALA A 111 -7.55 0.93 -8.97
C ALA A 111 -6.25 0.13 -9.12
N TYR A 112 -5.97 -0.40 -10.33
CA TYR A 112 -4.74 -1.13 -10.60
C TYR A 112 -3.50 -0.28 -10.43
N GLU A 113 -3.46 0.89 -11.08
CA GLU A 113 -2.29 1.77 -11.01
C GLU A 113 -2.01 2.20 -9.57
N SER A 114 -3.06 2.52 -8.80
CA SER A 114 -2.92 2.91 -7.40
C SER A 114 -2.40 1.74 -6.56
N LEU A 115 -2.92 0.52 -6.73
CA LEU A 115 -2.42 -0.65 -6.00
C LEU A 115 -0.98 -1.01 -6.36
N HIS A 116 -0.61 -0.92 -7.64
CA HIS A 116 0.78 -1.14 -8.06
C HIS A 116 1.72 -0.06 -7.55
N ALA A 117 1.27 1.20 -7.51
CA ALA A 117 2.03 2.29 -6.89
C ALA A 117 2.20 2.05 -5.38
N ALA A 118 1.13 1.63 -4.67
CA ALA A 118 1.21 1.26 -3.25
C ALA A 118 2.19 0.10 -3.02
N ALA A 119 2.13 -0.95 -3.85
CA ALA A 119 3.07 -2.07 -3.78
C ALA A 119 4.53 -1.65 -4.00
N TYR A 120 4.75 -0.73 -4.93
CA TYR A 120 6.09 -0.20 -5.20
C TYR A 120 6.64 0.66 -4.05
N LEU A 121 5.77 1.46 -3.44
CA LEU A 121 6.12 2.35 -2.35
C LEU A 121 6.30 1.63 -1.01
N GLY A 122 5.58 0.53 -0.77
CA GLY A 122 5.60 -0.20 0.50
C GLY A 122 5.05 0.62 1.67
N LEU A 123 5.24 0.15 2.91
CA LEU A 123 4.91 0.96 4.09
C LEU A 123 5.81 2.21 4.22
N ASP A 124 7.05 2.11 3.78
CA ASP A 124 8.03 3.21 3.84
C ASP A 124 7.60 4.44 3.00
N GLY A 125 6.69 4.27 2.05
CA GLY A 125 6.06 5.38 1.32
C GLY A 125 5.07 6.23 2.14
N GLY A 126 4.76 5.80 3.37
CA GLY A 126 3.99 6.57 4.35
C GLY A 126 2.67 7.10 3.82
N THR A 127 2.41 8.39 4.03
CA THR A 127 1.19 9.06 3.56
C THR A 127 0.95 8.89 2.05
N THR A 128 1.99 8.73 1.22
CA THR A 128 1.81 8.51 -0.23
C THR A 128 1.26 7.11 -0.52
N SER A 129 1.74 6.10 0.19
CA SER A 129 1.17 4.73 0.10
C SER A 129 -0.29 4.73 0.57
N ALA A 130 -0.61 5.45 1.66
CA ALA A 130 -1.98 5.61 2.11
C ALA A 130 -2.88 6.31 1.07
N LEU A 131 -2.38 7.36 0.41
CA LEU A 131 -3.09 8.03 -0.68
C LEU A 131 -3.44 7.04 -1.81
N MET A 132 -2.48 6.19 -2.19
CA MET A 132 -2.68 5.18 -3.23
C MET A 132 -3.72 4.13 -2.80
N LEU A 133 -3.64 3.62 -1.55
CA LEU A 133 -4.64 2.69 -1.02
C LEU A 133 -6.04 3.32 -0.98
N GLY A 134 -6.16 4.56 -0.51
CA GLY A 134 -7.44 5.28 -0.45
C GLY A 134 -8.03 5.54 -1.84
N SER A 135 -7.19 5.86 -2.84
CA SER A 135 -7.61 6.01 -4.24
C SER A 135 -8.12 4.69 -4.82
N ALA A 136 -7.41 3.59 -4.56
CA ALA A 136 -7.85 2.25 -4.96
C ALA A 136 -9.19 1.87 -4.31
N ALA A 137 -9.36 2.14 -3.01
CA ALA A 137 -10.61 1.89 -2.30
C ALA A 137 -11.78 2.66 -2.91
N PHE A 138 -11.60 3.96 -3.18
CA PHE A 138 -12.64 4.77 -3.81
C PHE A 138 -12.99 4.26 -5.21
N ALA A 139 -11.98 3.90 -6.02
CA ALA A 139 -12.19 3.31 -7.33
C ALA A 139 -12.99 1.99 -7.24
N MET A 140 -12.71 1.13 -6.26
CA MET A 140 -13.45 -0.11 -6.01
C MET A 140 -14.91 0.13 -5.61
N ARG A 141 -15.20 1.18 -4.83
CA ARG A 141 -16.58 1.60 -4.53
C ARG A 141 -17.31 2.05 -5.80
N VAL A 142 -16.65 2.81 -6.68
CA VAL A 142 -17.26 3.20 -7.97
C VAL A 142 -17.53 1.96 -8.82
N LEU A 143 -16.58 1.03 -8.91
CA LEU A 143 -16.77 -0.24 -9.62
C LEU A 143 -17.92 -1.07 -9.04
N SER A 144 -18.10 -1.09 -7.72
CA SER A 144 -19.20 -1.83 -7.09
C SER A 144 -20.55 -1.26 -7.49
N LEU A 145 -20.69 0.07 -7.51
CA LEU A 145 -21.91 0.77 -7.96
C LEU A 145 -22.21 0.50 -9.43
N GLU A 146 -21.19 0.54 -10.30
CA GLU A 146 -21.34 0.21 -11.73
C GLU A 146 -21.79 -1.25 -11.95
N HIS A 147 -21.33 -2.18 -11.11
CA HIS A 147 -21.77 -3.59 -11.15
C HIS A 147 -23.19 -3.77 -10.59
N GLY A 148 -23.53 -3.08 -9.50
CA GLY A 148 -24.88 -3.08 -8.93
C GLY A 148 -25.92 -2.53 -9.90
N ALA A 149 -25.58 -1.49 -10.67
CA ALA A 149 -26.47 -0.92 -11.68
C ALA A 149 -26.74 -1.86 -12.87
N ARG A 150 -25.86 -2.83 -13.16
CA ARG A 150 -26.04 -3.84 -14.23
C ARG A 150 -26.90 -5.04 -13.80
N LEU A 151 -27.39 -5.06 -12.57
CA LEU A 151 -28.22 -6.14 -11.99
C LEU A 151 -29.72 -5.76 -11.91
N ASN A 152 -30.06 -4.49 -12.11
CA ASN A 152 -31.43 -3.97 -12.16
C ASN A 152 -31.85 -3.68 -13.61
#